data_AF-A0A2V6X2K3-F1
#
_entry.id   AF-A0A2V6X2K3-F1
#
_cell.length_a   1.000
_cell.length_b   1.000
_cell.length_c   1.000
_cell.angle_alpha   90.00
_cell.angle_beta   90.00
_cell.angle_gamma   90.00
#
_symmetry.space_group_name_H-M   'P 1'
#
loop_
_entity.id
_entity.type
_entity.pdbx_description
1 polymer ?
#
loop_
_entity_poly.entity_id
_entity_poly.type
_entity_poly.pdbx_seq_one_letter_code
_entity_poly.pdbx_strand_id
1 'polypeptide(L)'
;LMTKLAGAEALSVTIGEENPVAGMRECTLITSTYLYRDQVVGILGVVGPRRLPYPEVISIVNETARHVTDALSRVRQDLYLPS
;
A
#
# COMPACT_ATOMS: atom_id res chain seq x y z
N LEU A 1 -1.14 -1.87 -13.51
CA LEU A 1 -1.90 -1.36 -12.35
C LEU A 1 -0.95 -0.85 -11.26
N MET A 2 -0.13 -1.72 -10.65
CA MET A 2 0.80 -1.35 -9.57
C MET A 2 1.80 -0.26 -9.95
N THR A 3 2.37 -0.27 -11.16
CA THR A 3 3.27 0.79 -11.65
C THR A 3 2.62 2.17 -11.74
N LYS A 4 1.29 2.23 -11.93
CA LYS A 4 0.53 3.51 -11.97
C LYS A 4 0.34 4.12 -10.57
N LEU A 5 0.33 3.26 -9.54
CA LEU A 5 0.11 3.65 -8.15
C LEU A 5 1.42 4.06 -7.45
N ALA A 6 2.57 3.59 -7.92
CA ALA A 6 3.88 3.90 -7.35
C ALA A 6 4.32 5.37 -7.52
N GLY A 7 3.66 6.14 -8.39
CA GLY A 7 3.95 7.55 -8.64
C GLY A 7 3.08 8.55 -7.85
N ALA A 8 2.12 8.06 -7.07
CA ALA A 8 1.24 8.91 -6.27
C ALA A 8 1.51 8.63 -4.77
N GLU A 9 1.94 9.66 -4.03
CA GLU A 9 1.88 9.67 -2.57
C GLU A 9 0.41 9.68 -2.12
N ALA A 10 -0.32 8.59 -2.30
CA ALA A 10 -1.70 8.57 -1.87
C ALA A 10 -2.22 7.15 -1.84
N LEU A 11 -2.79 6.79 -0.70
CA LEU A 11 -3.85 5.80 -0.60
C LEU A 11 -4.71 5.79 -1.88
N SER A 12 -4.87 4.62 -2.48
CA SER A 12 -5.69 4.42 -3.67
C SER A 12 -6.73 3.35 -3.44
N VAL A 13 -7.96 3.65 -3.86
CA VAL A 13 -9.10 2.74 -3.80
C VAL A 13 -9.62 2.58 -5.23
N THR A 14 -9.72 1.33 -5.71
CA THR A 14 -10.37 1.01 -6.98
C THR A 14 -11.47 -0.02 -6.76
N ILE A 15 -12.65 0.26 -7.30
CA ILE A 15 -13.87 -0.52 -7.04
C ILE A 15 -14.42 -1.08 -8.34
N GLY A 16 -14.48 -2.40 -8.40
CA GLY A 16 -15.11 -3.16 -9.46
C GLY A 16 -14.69 -2.74 -10.86
N GLU A 17 -15.58 -2.09 -11.60
CA GLU A 17 -15.37 -1.68 -12.99
C GLU A 17 -14.18 -0.72 -13.20
N GLU A 18 -13.72 -0.04 -12.14
CA GLU A 18 -12.50 0.77 -12.19
C GLU A 18 -11.23 -0.07 -12.35
N ASN A 19 -11.30 -1.36 -12.03
CA ASN A 19 -10.18 -2.27 -12.18
C ASN A 19 -9.94 -2.58 -13.67
N PRO A 20 -8.71 -2.39 -14.18
CA PRO A 20 -8.39 -2.63 -15.59
C PRO A 20 -8.35 -4.12 -15.96
N VAL A 21 -8.27 -5.00 -14.97
CA VAL A 21 -8.27 -6.45 -15.16
C VAL A 21 -9.69 -6.97 -15.00
N ALA A 22 -10.23 -7.61 -16.05
CA ALA A 22 -11.60 -8.12 -16.06
C ALA A 22 -11.92 -9.02 -14.86
N GLY A 23 -10.98 -9.90 -14.47
CA GLY A 23 -11.13 -10.78 -13.31
C GLY A 23 -11.16 -10.07 -11.94
N MET A 24 -10.88 -8.77 -11.89
CA MET A 24 -10.94 -7.95 -10.67
C MET A 24 -12.17 -7.04 -10.62
N ARG A 25 -13.07 -7.11 -11.61
CA ARG A 25 -14.27 -6.24 -11.67
C ARG A 25 -15.33 -6.54 -10.62
N GLU A 26 -15.20 -7.67 -9.93
CA GLU A 26 -16.02 -8.04 -8.77
C GLU A 26 -15.37 -7.66 -7.42
N CYS A 27 -14.16 -7.09 -7.47
CA CYS A 27 -13.36 -6.81 -6.29
C CYS A 27 -13.18 -5.32 -6.05
N THR A 28 -12.92 -4.99 -4.78
CA THR A 28 -12.34 -3.74 -4.35
C THR A 28 -10.86 -3.96 -4.05
N LEU A 29 -10.02 -3.02 -4.48
CA LEU A 29 -8.60 -2.97 -4.15
C LEU A 29 -8.33 -1.67 -3.39
N ILE A 30 -7.80 -1.78 -2.18
CA ILE A 30 -7.37 -0.64 -1.35
C ILE A 30 -5.86 -0.79 -1.17
N THR A 31 -5.09 0.24 -1.54
CA THR A 31 -3.62 0.18 -1.55
C THR A 31 -3.02 1.43 -0.94
N SER A 32 -1.84 1.31 -0.34
CA SER A 32 -1.02 2.41 0.15
C SER A 32 0.46 2.12 -0.13
N THR A 33 1.22 3.14 -0.46
CA THR A 33 2.67 3.05 -0.69
C THR A 33 3.43 3.05 0.62
N TYR A 34 4.52 2.29 0.71
CA TYR A 34 5.48 2.38 1.81
C TYR A 34 6.83 2.87 1.28
N LEU A 35 7.56 3.58 2.14
CA LEU A 35 8.74 4.33 1.75
C LEU A 35 9.99 3.81 2.48
N TYR A 36 11.14 4.11 1.88
CA TYR A 36 12.44 3.99 2.50
C TYR A 36 13.32 5.14 2.04
N ARG A 37 13.84 5.95 2.98
CA ARG A 37 14.58 7.19 2.68
C ARG A 37 13.86 8.11 1.70
N ASP A 38 12.58 8.37 1.98
CA ASP A 38 11.70 9.21 1.16
C ASP A 38 11.50 8.72 -0.28
N GLN A 39 11.87 7.47 -0.58
CA GLN A 39 11.60 6.82 -1.85
C GLN A 39 10.51 5.77 -1.69
N VAL A 40 9.52 5.80 -2.57
CA VAL A 40 8.53 4.72 -2.67
C VAL A 40 9.27 3.45 -3.08
N VAL A 41 9.29 2.47 -2.18
CA VAL A 41 9.94 1.16 -2.42
C VAL A 41 8.92 0.07 -2.73
N GLY A 42 7.64 0.29 -2.45
CA GLY A 42 6.59 -0.64 -2.81
C GLY A 42 5.21 -0.20 -2.38
N ILE A 43 4.25 -1.11 -2.60
CA ILE A 43 2.83 -0.92 -2.32
C ILE A 43 2.34 -2.08 -1.45
N LEU A 44 1.55 -1.76 -0.43
CA LEU A 44 0.75 -2.69 0.36
C LEU A 44 -0.72 -2.51 -0.01
N GLY A 45 -1.53 -3.57 0.01
CA GLY A 45 -2.96 -3.40 -0.16
C GLY A 45 -3.79 -4.64 0.18
N VAL A 46 -5.10 -4.44 0.22
CA VAL A 46 -6.11 -5.45 0.47
C VAL A 46 -6.98 -5.60 -0.78
N VAL A 47 -7.23 -6.85 -1.16
CA VAL A 47 -8.23 -7.25 -2.15
C VAL A 47 -9.42 -7.83 -1.41
N GLY A 48 -10.61 -7.32 -1.67
CA GLY A 48 -11.84 -7.85 -1.07
C GLY A 48 -13.04 -7.74 -2.00
N PRO A 49 -14.22 -8.20 -1.56
CA PRO A 49 -15.46 -8.04 -2.30
C PRO A 49 -15.80 -6.55 -2.50
N ARG A 50 -16.72 -6.26 -3.44
CA ARG A 50 -17.15 -4.89 -3.74
C ARG A 50 -17.74 -4.12 -2.54
N ARG A 51 -18.18 -4.82 -1.48
CA ARG A 51 -18.67 -4.22 -0.24
C ARG A 51 -17.74 -4.60 0.91
N LEU A 52 -17.11 -3.59 1.51
CA LEU A 52 -16.22 -3.70 2.67
C LEU A 52 -16.56 -2.57 3.66
N PRO A 53 -16.19 -2.68 4.94
CA PRO A 53 -16.18 -1.54 5.86
C PRO A 53 -15.05 -0.57 5.46
N TYR A 54 -15.29 0.25 4.43
CA TYR A 54 -14.28 1.07 3.78
C TYR A 54 -13.43 1.92 4.74
N PRO A 55 -14.00 2.68 5.69
CA PRO A 55 -13.20 3.51 6.60
C PRO A 55 -12.21 2.68 7.42
N GLU A 56 -12.63 1.50 7.88
CA GLU A 56 -11.80 0.61 8.68
C GLU A 56 -10.67 0.00 7.85
N VAL A 57 -11.00 -0.55 6.67
CA VAL A 57 -9.99 -1.17 5.79
C VAL A 57 -8.99 -0.14 5.27
N ILE A 58 -9.46 1.05 4.91
CA ILE A 58 -8.58 2.18 4.52
C ILE A 58 -7.62 2.51 5.65
N SER A 59 -8.12 2.63 6.88
CA SER A 59 -7.29 2.92 8.05
C SER A 59 -6.23 1.85 8.26
N ILE A 60 -6.64 0.57 8.27
CA ILE A 60 -5.72 -0.57 8.46
C ILE A 60 -4.61 -0.57 7.40
N VAL A 61 -4.95 -0.43 6.12
CA VAL A 61 -3.95 -0.44 5.03
C VAL A 61 -2.98 0.74 5.17
N ASN A 62 -3.50 1.92 5.50
CA ASN A 62 -2.70 3.13 5.64
C ASN A 62 -1.75 3.06 6.85
N GLU A 63 -2.25 2.65 8.02
CA GLU A 63 -1.43 2.45 9.23
C GLU A 63 -0.39 1.34 9.02
N THR A 64 -0.76 0.25 8.34
CA THR A 64 0.18 -0.84 8.08
C THR A 64 1.30 -0.39 7.14
N ALA A 65 1.00 0.38 6.10
CA ALA A 65 2.03 0.95 5.23
C ALA A 65 2.95 1.93 5.96
N ARG A 66 2.42 2.73 6.90
CA ARG A 66 3.22 3.55 7.81
C ARG A 66 4.13 2.70 8.69
N HIS A 67 3.61 1.68 9.34
CA HIS A 67 4.40 0.78 10.18
C HIS A 67 5.52 0.08 9.39
N VAL A 68 5.26 -0.32 8.15
CA VAL A 68 6.29 -0.89 7.26
C VAL A 68 7.37 0.15 6.94
N THR A 69 6.96 1.39 6.64
CA THR A 69 7.89 2.52 6.40
C THR A 69 8.78 2.78 7.62
N ASP A 70 8.20 2.80 8.82
CA ASP A 70 8.92 2.99 10.08
C ASP A 70 9.88 1.83 10.36
N ALA A 71 9.44 0.59 10.13
CA ALA A 71 10.27 -0.59 10.31
C ALA A 71 11.47 -0.59 9.35
N LEU A 72 11.23 -0.32 8.06
CA LEU A 72 12.30 -0.23 7.05
C LEU A 72 13.30 0.89 7.36
N SER A 73 12.83 2.00 7.92
CA SER A 73 13.70 3.10 8.37
C SER A 73 14.69 2.67 9.46
N ARG A 74 14.33 1.65 10.27
CA ARG A 74 15.18 1.10 11.34
C ARG A 74 16.15 0.01 10.87
N VAL A 75 15.82 -0.77 9.84
CA VAL A 75 16.60 -1.93 9.36
C VAL A 75 18.08 -1.62 9.05
N ARG A 76 18.44 -0.35 8.77
CA ARG A 76 19.85 0.04 8.55
C ARG A 76 20.58 0.53 9.80
N GLN A 77 19.91 0.86 10.91
CA GLN A 77 20.62 1.19 12.15
C GLN A 77 21.38 -0.02 12.70
N ASP A 78 20.88 -1.24 12.46
CA ASP A 78 21.50 -2.47 12.95
C ASP A 78 22.61 -3.03 12.04
N LEU A 79 22.73 -2.52 10.79
CA LEU A 79 23.75 -2.95 9.82
C LEU A 79 24.95 -2.00 9.73
N TYR A 80 24.95 -0.89 10.47
CA TYR A 80 26.12 -0.03 10.69
C TYR A 80 26.68 -0.30 12.10
N LEU A 81 27.33 -1.45 12.26
CA LEU A 81 28.34 -1.60 13.31
C LEU A 81 29.52 -0.67 12.93
N PRO A 82 29.88 0.33 13.74
CA PRO A 82 31.15 1.01 13.55
C PRO A 82 32.27 -0.03 13.77
N SER A 83 33.19 -0.12 12.81
CA SER A 83 34.47 -0.82 12.97
C SER A 83 35.31 -0.15 14.04
#